data_AF-A0A6L4NG00-F1
#
_entry.id   AF-A0A6L4NG00-F1
#
_cell.length_a   1.000
_cell.length_b   1.000
_cell.length_c   1.000
_cell.angle_alpha   90.00
_cell.angle_beta   90.00
_cell.angle_gamma   90.00
#
_symmetry.space_group_name_H-M   'P 1'
#
loop_
_entity.id
_entity.type
_entity.pdbx_description
1 polymer ?
#
loop_
_entity_poly.entity_id
_entity_poly.type
_entity_poly.pdbx_seq_one_letter_code
_entity_poly.pdbx_strand_id
1 'polypeptide(L)'
;LAETVNARLHCYPGGACKLVPPPNFPAPQLVCEGASTFTAVGSVNVTDYGSYDTIDAQALKEFAAAAPEGYTANSIETTHGVVKISTSGEPILFLSPITDRLNHFNEDVTDTQNYVSAFNGGLALGELLCALAEYGGERQI
;
A
#
# COMPACT_ATOMS: atom_id res chain seq x y z
N LEU A 1 1.60 17.79 -20.40
CA LEU A 1 2.45 17.36 -19.26
C LEU A 1 1.97 16.03 -18.68
N ALA A 2 1.37 15.17 -19.50
CA ALA A 2 0.79 13.90 -19.11
C ALA A 2 1.38 12.82 -20.01
N GLU A 3 2.61 12.39 -19.72
CA GLU A 3 3.28 11.31 -20.46
C GLU A 3 4.62 10.96 -19.78
N THR A 4 4.63 10.44 -18.54
CA THR A 4 5.78 9.69 -17.96
C THR A 4 5.57 9.23 -16.51
N VAL A 5 4.51 8.47 -16.18
CA VAL A 5 4.55 7.62 -14.97
C VAL A 5 3.75 6.35 -15.21
N ASN A 6 4.09 5.62 -16.27
CA ASN A 6 3.64 4.24 -16.46
C ASN A 6 4.85 3.30 -16.57
N ALA A 7 5.97 3.70 -15.97
CA ALA A 7 7.03 2.78 -15.67
C ALA A 7 6.51 1.93 -14.51
N ARG A 8 6.08 0.69 -14.81
CA ARG A 8 6.09 -0.36 -13.80
C ARG A 8 7.46 -0.27 -13.14
N LEU A 9 7.52 0.21 -11.90
CA LEU A 9 8.74 0.14 -11.12
C LEU A 9 9.02 -1.35 -10.98
N HIS A 10 9.86 -1.88 -11.88
CA HIS A 10 10.48 -3.17 -11.64
C HIS A 10 11.21 -2.98 -10.33
N CYS A 11 10.72 -3.62 -9.26
CA CYS A 11 11.40 -3.63 -7.99
C CYS A 11 12.86 -3.95 -8.32
N TYR A 12 13.80 -3.10 -7.89
CA TYR A 12 15.23 -3.29 -8.18
C TYR A 12 15.54 -4.78 -7.97
N PRO A 13 16.18 -5.49 -8.92
CA PRO A 13 16.24 -6.95 -8.89
C PRO A 13 16.87 -7.54 -7.62
N GLY A 14 17.58 -6.72 -6.83
CA GLY A 14 18.08 -7.09 -5.51
C GLY A 14 17.03 -7.11 -4.38
N GLY A 15 15.98 -6.29 -4.44
CA GLY A 15 14.97 -6.18 -3.39
C GLY A 15 13.92 -7.30 -3.47
N ALA A 16 13.42 -7.60 -4.67
CA ALA A 16 12.41 -8.65 -4.88
C ALA A 16 12.91 -10.05 -4.47
N CYS A 17 14.20 -10.32 -4.63
CA CYS A 17 14.83 -11.59 -4.21
C CYS A 17 14.92 -11.76 -2.68
N LYS A 18 14.77 -10.67 -1.90
CA LYS A 18 14.79 -10.71 -0.43
C LYS A 18 13.40 -10.93 0.17
N LEU A 19 12.34 -10.73 -0.61
CA LEU A 19 10.97 -10.86 -0.13
C LEU A 19 10.65 -12.32 0.15
N VAL A 20 9.97 -12.54 1.27
CA VAL A 20 9.51 -13.87 1.67
C VAL A 20 8.16 -14.11 0.99
N PRO A 21 7.98 -15.23 0.26
CA PRO A 21 6.69 -15.55 -0.34
C PRO A 21 5.66 -15.83 0.76
N PRO A 22 4.39 -15.44 0.57
CA PRO A 22 3.33 -15.80 1.51
C PRO A 22 3.15 -17.32 1.56
N PRO A 23 2.83 -17.90 2.73
CA PRO A 23 2.63 -19.34 2.91
C PRO A 23 1.46 -19.92 2.11
N ASN A 24 0.52 -19.08 1.65
CA ASN A 24 -0.55 -19.49 0.74
C ASN A 24 -0.02 -19.59 -0.71
N PHE A 25 0.72 -20.67 -1.00
CA PHE A 25 1.22 -20.98 -2.34
C PHE A 25 0.18 -21.81 -3.15
N PRO A 26 -0.10 -21.46 -4.42
CA PRO A 26 0.58 -20.47 -5.25
C PRO A 26 0.04 -19.05 -5.03
N ALA A 27 0.95 -18.11 -4.78
CA ALA A 27 0.68 -16.69 -4.92
C ALA A 27 1.11 -16.24 -6.33
N PRO A 28 0.40 -15.30 -6.98
CA PRO A 28 0.89 -14.64 -8.18
C PRO A 28 2.30 -14.07 -7.95
N GLN A 29 3.06 -13.88 -9.04
CA GLN A 29 4.35 -13.19 -8.94
C GLN A 29 4.19 -11.85 -8.23
N LEU A 30 5.16 -11.50 -7.39
CA LEU A 30 5.15 -10.21 -6.72
C LEU A 30 5.13 -9.07 -7.74
N VAL A 31 4.15 -8.19 -7.63
CA VAL A 31 3.99 -7.02 -8.49
C VAL A 31 4.24 -5.76 -7.67
N CYS A 32 5.17 -4.93 -8.12
CA CYS A 32 5.30 -3.56 -7.66
C CYS A 32 4.47 -2.67 -8.59
N GLU A 33 3.41 -2.05 -8.08
CA GLU A 33 2.59 -1.10 -8.83
C GLU A 33 2.79 0.31 -8.27
N GLY A 34 3.06 1.26 -9.17
CA GLY A 34 3.12 2.68 -8.87
C GLY A 34 2.50 3.43 -10.03
N ALA A 35 1.37 4.08 -9.78
CA ALA A 35 0.68 4.91 -10.77
C ALA A 35 0.08 6.13 -10.07
N SER A 36 -0.02 7.25 -10.78
CA SER A 36 -0.68 8.44 -10.26
C SER A 36 -2.19 8.23 -10.01
N THR A 37 -2.77 7.18 -10.57
CA THR A 37 -4.16 6.77 -10.39
C THR A 37 -4.32 5.63 -9.38
N PHE A 38 -3.22 5.07 -8.86
CA PHE A 38 -3.27 4.03 -7.84
C PHE A 38 -3.70 4.65 -6.52
N THR A 39 -4.85 4.23 -6.00
CA THR A 39 -5.39 4.79 -4.76
C THR A 39 -5.54 3.73 -3.69
N ALA A 40 -4.97 4.01 -2.53
CA ALA A 40 -5.23 3.27 -1.30
C ALA A 40 -6.33 3.98 -0.52
N VAL A 41 -7.42 3.27 -0.21
CA VAL A 41 -8.53 3.79 0.59
C VAL A 41 -8.25 3.47 2.06
N GLY A 42 -8.48 4.43 2.96
CA GLY A 42 -8.35 4.22 4.39
C GLY A 42 -9.70 4.33 5.07
N SER A 43 -10.12 3.30 5.80
CA SER A 43 -11.21 3.40 6.78
C SER A 43 -10.59 3.60 8.16
N VAL A 44 -11.06 4.62 8.88
CA VAL A 44 -10.47 5.06 10.16
C VAL A 44 -11.48 4.97 11.29
N ASN A 45 -11.00 4.87 12.53
CA ASN A 45 -11.80 4.76 13.74
C ASN A 45 -12.71 3.52 13.79
N VAL A 46 -12.32 2.43 13.13
CA VAL A 46 -12.98 1.14 13.26
C VAL A 46 -12.43 0.43 14.50
N THR A 47 -13.28 0.18 15.49
CA THR A 47 -12.87 -0.41 16.78
C THR A 47 -13.32 -1.85 16.96
N ASP A 48 -14.15 -2.34 16.04
CA ASP A 48 -14.67 -3.70 16.02
C ASP A 48 -14.23 -4.40 14.74
N TYR A 49 -13.40 -5.44 14.88
CA TYR A 49 -12.93 -6.28 13.78
C TYR A 49 -14.08 -6.96 13.03
N GLY A 50 -15.19 -7.30 13.72
CA GLY A 50 -16.37 -7.90 13.08
C GLY A 50 -17.08 -6.96 12.10
N SER A 51 -16.75 -5.67 12.13
CA SER A 51 -17.35 -4.64 11.28
C SER A 51 -16.53 -4.32 10.02
N TYR A 52 -15.33 -4.90 9.86
CA TYR A 52 -14.40 -4.58 8.77
C TYR A 52 -15.04 -4.78 7.40
N ASP A 53 -15.62 -5.95 7.11
CA ASP A 53 -16.26 -6.24 5.81
C ASP A 53 -17.33 -5.20 5.43
N THR A 54 -18.11 -4.73 6.40
CA THR A 54 -19.18 -3.77 6.15
C THR A 54 -18.64 -2.36 5.94
N ILE A 55 -17.66 -1.96 6.76
CA ILE A 55 -17.07 -0.63 6.70
C ILE A 55 -16.21 -0.47 5.44
N ASP A 56 -15.50 -1.52 5.04
CA ASP A 56 -14.69 -1.54 3.83
C ASP A 56 -15.56 -1.42 2.60
N ALA A 57 -16.66 -2.18 2.53
CA ALA A 57 -17.65 -2.05 1.47
C ALA A 57 -18.24 -0.63 1.40
N GLN A 58 -18.51 0.00 2.55
CA GLN A 58 -19.00 1.37 2.60
C GLN A 58 -17.93 2.38 2.12
N ALA A 59 -16.69 2.27 2.59
CA ALA A 59 -15.59 3.15 2.22
C ALA A 59 -15.28 3.07 0.73
N LEU A 60 -15.29 1.87 0.13
CA LEU A 60 -15.13 1.69 -1.31
C LEU A 60 -16.28 2.31 -2.10
N LYS A 61 -17.53 2.20 -1.60
CA LYS A 61 -18.69 2.82 -2.22
C LYS A 61 -18.61 4.35 -2.18
N GLU A 62 -18.23 4.91 -1.04
CA GLU A 62 -18.04 6.36 -0.88
C GLU A 62 -16.89 6.86 -1.75
N PHE A 63 -15.78 6.13 -1.82
CA PHE A 63 -14.70 6.41 -2.74
C PHE A 63 -15.18 6.42 -4.19
N ALA A 64 -15.88 5.39 -4.65
CA ALA A 64 -16.38 5.30 -6.02
C ALA A 64 -17.33 6.46 -6.39
N ALA A 65 -18.04 7.03 -5.42
CA ALA A 65 -18.92 8.18 -5.64
C ALA A 65 -18.17 9.52 -5.71
N ALA A 66 -16.99 9.62 -5.10
CA ALA A 66 -16.22 10.87 -4.97
C ALA A 66 -14.95 10.91 -5.85
N ALA A 67 -14.45 9.75 -6.28
CA ALA A 67 -13.19 9.63 -7.00
C ALA A 67 -13.26 10.32 -8.38
N PRO A 68 -12.19 11.02 -8.81
CA PRO A 68 -12.11 11.54 -10.17
C PRO A 68 -12.14 10.41 -11.21
N GLU A 69 -12.60 10.72 -12.43
CA GLU A 69 -12.61 9.76 -13.53
C GLU A 69 -11.20 9.17 -13.78
N GLY A 70 -11.12 7.84 -13.88
CA GLY A 70 -9.86 7.10 -14.08
C GLY A 70 -9.12 6.70 -12.80
N TYR A 71 -9.60 7.08 -11.61
CA TYR A 71 -9.07 6.60 -10.34
C TYR A 71 -9.76 5.31 -9.90
N THR A 72 -8.97 4.37 -9.37
CA THR A 72 -9.46 3.09 -8.86
C THR A 72 -8.99 2.87 -7.43
N ALA A 73 -9.83 2.26 -6.61
CA ALA A 73 -9.40 1.75 -5.32
C ALA A 73 -8.65 0.44 -5.55
N ASN A 74 -7.34 0.46 -5.31
CA ASN A 74 -6.46 -0.69 -5.53
C ASN A 74 -6.14 -1.44 -4.24
N SER A 75 -6.22 -0.75 -3.10
CA SER A 75 -6.10 -1.33 -1.77
C SER A 75 -7.02 -0.62 -0.79
N ILE A 76 -7.34 -1.32 0.30
CA ILE A 76 -7.99 -0.73 1.46
C ILE A 76 -7.19 -1.05 2.72
N GLU A 77 -7.12 -0.10 3.64
CA GLU A 77 -6.52 -0.30 4.94
C GLU A 77 -7.51 0.17 6.02
N THR A 78 -7.83 -0.73 6.95
CA THR A 78 -8.88 -0.58 7.97
C THR A 78 -8.34 -0.60 9.41
N THR A 79 -7.05 -0.85 9.59
CA THR A 79 -6.41 -1.06 10.90
C THR A 79 -5.53 0.13 11.32
N HIS A 80 -4.78 0.72 10.41
CA HIS A 80 -3.74 1.73 10.65
C HIS A 80 -3.93 3.02 9.82
N GLY A 81 -5.09 3.20 9.17
CA GLY A 81 -5.39 4.36 8.34
C GLY A 81 -4.94 5.70 8.94
N VAL A 82 -4.29 6.54 8.13
CA VAL A 82 -3.71 7.81 8.57
C VAL A 82 -4.60 8.98 8.20
N VAL A 83 -4.94 9.81 9.18
CA VAL A 83 -5.58 11.11 8.96
C VAL A 83 -4.52 12.21 9.03
N LYS A 84 -4.19 12.84 7.90
CA LYS A 84 -3.34 14.04 7.87
C LYS A 84 -4.19 15.29 8.14
N ILE A 85 -4.12 15.83 9.36
CA ILE A 85 -4.95 16.97 9.80
C ILE A 85 -4.27 18.34 9.54
N SER A 86 -2.97 18.38 9.26
CA SER A 86 -2.22 19.62 9.06
C SER A 86 -1.15 19.49 7.98
N THR A 87 -0.94 20.57 7.23
CA THR A 87 0.24 20.77 6.39
C THR A 87 0.98 22.04 6.87
N SER A 88 1.98 21.89 7.73
CA SER A 88 3.26 22.43 7.26
C SER A 88 3.64 21.56 6.04
N GLY A 89 4.14 22.16 4.96
CA GLY A 89 4.13 21.58 3.61
C GLY A 89 4.98 20.32 3.38
N GLU A 90 5.35 19.58 4.43
CA GLU A 90 6.23 18.42 4.31
C GLU A 90 5.50 17.22 3.67
N PRO A 91 6.21 16.49 2.78
CA PRO A 91 5.74 15.21 2.28
C PRO A 91 5.71 14.19 3.43
N ILE A 92 4.66 13.38 3.47
CA ILE A 92 4.53 12.25 4.40
C ILE A 92 4.63 10.97 3.58
N LEU A 93 5.44 10.03 4.06
CA LEU A 93 5.43 8.65 3.59
C LEU A 93 4.73 7.79 4.65
N PHE A 94 3.65 7.13 4.25
CA PHE A 94 2.99 6.10 5.05
C PHE A 94 3.14 4.76 4.36
N LEU A 95 3.61 3.76 5.10
CA LEU A 95 3.77 2.40 4.62
C LEU A 95 2.99 1.47 5.55
N SER A 96 1.94 0.86 5.02
CA SER A 96 1.19 -0.20 5.71
C SER A 96 1.34 -1.51 4.94
N PRO A 97 1.97 -2.54 5.53
CA PRO A 97 1.98 -3.87 4.96
C PRO A 97 0.61 -4.52 5.19
N ILE A 98 -0.17 -4.69 4.12
CA ILE A 98 -1.51 -5.28 4.16
C ILE A 98 -1.38 -6.78 3.91
N THR A 99 -1.92 -7.58 4.83
CA THR A 99 -1.78 -9.04 4.84
C THR A 99 -2.77 -9.73 3.89
N ASP A 100 -3.92 -9.11 3.64
CA ASP A 100 -5.05 -9.71 2.95
C ASP A 100 -5.35 -9.08 1.59
N ARG A 101 -6.02 -9.85 0.74
CA ARG A 101 -6.63 -9.31 -0.48
C ARG A 101 -7.88 -8.52 -0.12
N LEU A 102 -8.24 -7.55 -0.96
CA LEU A 102 -9.46 -6.75 -0.80
C LEU A 102 -10.70 -7.64 -0.56
N ASN A 103 -11.37 -7.47 0.59
CA ASN A 103 -12.52 -8.27 1.07
C ASN A 103 -12.23 -9.73 1.45
N HIS A 104 -10.98 -10.10 1.72
CA HIS A 104 -10.58 -11.47 2.12
C HIS A 104 -9.89 -11.52 3.49
N PHE A 105 -10.15 -10.54 4.36
CA PHE A 105 -9.52 -10.43 5.69
C PHE A 105 -9.59 -11.75 6.50
N ASN A 106 -10.80 -12.32 6.63
CA ASN A 106 -11.01 -13.55 7.39
C ASN A 106 -10.34 -14.79 6.79
N GLU A 107 -9.98 -14.75 5.50
CA GLU A 107 -9.33 -15.87 4.79
C GLU A 107 -7.80 -15.76 4.84
N ASP A 108 -7.28 -14.54 4.75
CA ASP A 108 -5.86 -14.30 4.51
C ASP A 108 -5.10 -13.91 5.80
N VAL A 109 -5.77 -13.38 6.83
CA VAL A 109 -5.12 -12.95 8.07
C VAL A 109 -4.84 -14.13 9.00
N THR A 110 -3.56 -14.51 9.08
CA THR A 110 -3.04 -15.53 10.01
C THR A 110 -1.70 -15.06 10.59
N ASP A 111 -1.23 -15.67 11.68
CA ASP A 111 0.06 -15.32 12.29
C ASP A 111 1.22 -15.38 11.29
N THR A 112 1.27 -16.43 10.45
CA THR A 112 2.31 -16.60 9.44
C THR A 112 2.22 -15.53 8.36
N GLN A 113 1.01 -15.20 7.91
CA GLN A 113 0.79 -14.17 6.89
C GLN A 113 1.13 -12.78 7.42
N ASN A 114 0.76 -12.47 8.67
CA ASN A 114 1.13 -11.23 9.35
C ASN A 114 2.65 -11.10 9.50
N TYR A 115 3.36 -12.18 9.84
CA TYR A 115 4.83 -12.17 9.88
C TYR A 115 5.44 -11.86 8.51
N VAL A 116 5.00 -12.55 7.46
CA VAL A 116 5.52 -12.35 6.10
C VAL A 116 5.24 -10.92 5.62
N SER A 117 4.02 -10.43 5.83
CA SER A 117 3.60 -9.07 5.51
C SER A 117 4.49 -8.03 6.20
N ALA A 118 4.64 -8.12 7.53
CA ALA A 118 5.46 -7.20 8.31
C ALA A 118 6.95 -7.23 7.90
N PHE A 119 7.50 -8.43 7.68
CA PHE A 119 8.89 -8.60 7.23
C PHE A 119 9.14 -7.94 5.87
N ASN A 120 8.26 -8.23 4.89
CA ASN A 120 8.34 -7.64 3.55
C ASN A 120 8.13 -6.12 3.59
N GLY A 121 7.26 -5.64 4.48
CA GLY A 121 7.08 -4.22 4.75
C GLY A 121 8.36 -3.53 5.23
N GLY A 122 9.09 -4.17 6.15
CA GLY A 122 10.39 -3.66 6.62
C GLY A 122 11.44 -3.61 5.51
N LEU A 123 11.48 -4.62 4.63
CA LEU A 123 12.35 -4.61 3.45
C LEU A 123 11.99 -3.47 2.48
N ALA A 124 10.71 -3.31 2.17
CA ALA A 124 10.23 -2.24 1.30
C ALA A 124 10.57 -0.86 1.87
N LEU A 125 10.39 -0.63 3.17
CA LEU A 125 10.81 0.60 3.83
C LEU A 125 12.32 0.85 3.71
N GLY A 126 13.14 -0.18 3.91
CA GLY A 126 14.59 -0.07 3.76
C GLY A 126 15.01 0.38 2.36
N GLU A 127 14.44 -0.23 1.32
CA GLU A 127 14.70 0.15 -0.07
C GLU A 127 14.19 1.58 -0.38
N LEU A 128 13.01 1.96 0.14
CA LEU A 128 12.46 3.33 0.00
C LEU A 128 13.35 4.38 0.65
N LEU A 129 13.85 4.11 1.87
CA LEU A 129 14.75 5.03 2.57
C LEU A 129 16.08 5.22 1.83
N CYS A 130 16.64 4.15 1.26
CA CYS A 130 17.81 4.24 0.40
C CYS A 130 17.55 5.13 -0.82
N ALA A 131 16.45 4.91 -1.54
CA ALA A 131 16.09 5.73 -2.70
C ALA A 131 15.85 7.21 -2.33
N LEU A 132 15.21 7.48 -1.20
CA LEU A 132 15.01 8.85 -0.71
C LEU A 132 16.32 9.53 -0.32
N ALA A 133 17.27 8.80 0.27
CA ALA A 133 18.59 9.33 0.60
C ALA A 133 19.39 9.69 -0.66
N GLU A 134 19.29 8.89 -1.73
CA GLU A 134 19.88 9.19 -3.03
C GLU A 134 19.24 10.43 -3.68
N TYR A 135 17.90 10.53 -3.65
CA TYR A 135 17.16 11.70 -4.15
C TYR A 135 17.53 12.99 -3.42
N GLY A 136 17.73 12.93 -2.10
CA GLY A 136 18.19 14.07 -1.28
C GLY A 136 19.64 14.49 -1.54
N GLY A 137 20.46 13.62 -2.14
CA GLY A 137 21.84 13.88 -2.56
C GLY A 137 21.95 14.60 -3.90
N GLU A 138 20.93 14.49 -4.76
CA GLU A 138 20.85 15.15 -6.07
C GLU A 138 20.05 16.47 -6.00
N ARG A 139 20.53 17.46 -5.24
CA ARG A 139 20.18 18.86 -5.54
C ARG A 139 20.84 19.25 -6.86
N GLN A 140 20.22 18.91 -7.99
CA GLN A 140 20.51 19.58 -9.25
C GLN A 140 19.98 21.02 -9.16
N ILE A 141 20.93 21.95 -9.25
CA ILE A 141 20.74 23.40 -9.40
C ILE A 141 20.36 23.71 -10.85
#